data_AF-A0A914PAN8-F1
#
_entry.id   AF-A0A914PAN8-F1
#
_cell.length_a   1.000
_cell.length_b   1.000
_cell.length_c   1.000
_cell.angle_alpha   90.00
_cell.angle_beta   90.00
_cell.angle_gamma   90.00
#
_symmetry.space_group_name_H-M   'P 1'
#
loop_
_entity.id
_entity.type
_entity.pdbx_description
1 polymer ?
#
loop_
_entity_poly.entity_id
_entity_poly.type
_entity_poly.pdbx_seq_one_letter_code
_entity_poly.pdbx_strand_id
1 'polypeptide(L)'
;MVPMRFLVFNKKTGEFTTQKPLEVFPSMFVTHQLNAFENPDGTLVADMVVYDSHDPYVKYFYTDFLTTQLYPSTARILRFTLDTKGSRVMYSYLVPQETIAADFPQINHGYEGRAYQWAYLVEHPFASDNTILKINVDDPSGSRNLKFKSDPSLVLHEPYFHWI
;
A
#
# COMPACT_ATOMS: atom_id res chain seq x y z
N MET A 1 9.89 20.58 -5.01
CA MET A 1 9.11 19.38 -4.66
C MET A 1 8.43 18.88 -5.94
N VAL A 2 8.66 17.63 -6.35
CA VAL A 2 8.13 17.08 -7.62
C VAL A 2 6.87 16.27 -7.29
N PRO A 3 5.72 16.50 -7.93
CA PRO A 3 4.51 15.73 -7.61
C PRO A 3 4.68 14.23 -7.87
N MET A 4 3.96 13.42 -7.11
CA MET A 4 3.76 12.02 -7.51
C MET A 4 2.82 12.00 -8.73
N ARG A 5 3.13 11.14 -9.70
CA ARG A 5 2.46 11.09 -11.00
C ARG A 5 1.92 9.71 -11.28
N PHE A 6 0.64 9.63 -11.66
CA PHE A 6 0.04 8.43 -12.22
C PHE A 6 0.03 8.53 -13.75
N LEU A 7 0.56 7.50 -14.39
CA LEU A 7 0.48 7.29 -15.83
C LEU A 7 -0.52 6.15 -16.06
N VAL A 8 -1.61 6.44 -16.75
CA VAL A 8 -2.65 5.44 -17.04
C VAL A 8 -2.51 5.02 -18.50
N PHE A 9 -2.37 3.73 -18.72
CA PHE A 9 -2.17 3.13 -20.03
C PHE A 9 -3.28 2.12 -20.33
N ASN A 10 -3.92 2.27 -21.49
CA ASN A 10 -4.91 1.32 -21.96
C ASN A 10 -4.20 0.09 -22.55
N LYS A 11 -4.21 -1.02 -21.80
CA LYS A 11 -3.57 -2.28 -22.20
C LYS A 11 -4.08 -2.85 -23.53
N LYS A 12 -5.30 -2.52 -23.97
CA LYS A 12 -5.88 -3.02 -25.22
C LYS A 12 -5.45 -2.22 -26.44
N THR A 13 -5.42 -0.89 -26.32
CA THR A 13 -5.09 0.00 -27.45
C THR A 13 -3.61 0.33 -27.53
N GLY A 14 -2.87 0.20 -26.42
CA GLY A 14 -1.47 0.55 -26.37
C GLY A 14 -1.21 2.05 -26.18
N GLU A 15 -2.21 2.81 -25.73
CA GLU A 15 -2.16 4.27 -25.65
C GLU A 15 -2.34 4.77 -24.21
N PHE A 16 -1.76 5.94 -23.91
CA PHE A 16 -2.03 6.62 -22.65
C PHE A 16 -3.48 7.14 -22.63
N THR A 17 -4.17 6.90 -21.51
CA THR A 17 -5.55 7.36 -21.31
C THR A 17 -5.64 8.87 -21.14
N THR A 18 -4.54 9.52 -20.75
CA THR A 18 -4.44 10.98 -20.57
C THR A 18 -3.23 11.54 -21.32
N GLN A 19 -3.34 12.76 -21.86
CA GLN A 19 -2.23 13.43 -22.53
C GLN A 19 -1.13 13.91 -21.57
N LYS A 20 -1.50 14.14 -20.31
CA LYS A 20 -0.60 14.53 -19.22
C LYS A 20 -0.75 13.55 -18.05
N PRO A 21 0.30 13.35 -17.24
CA PRO A 21 0.19 12.55 -16.03
C PRO A 21 -0.86 13.14 -15.08
N LEU A 22 -1.55 12.28 -14.34
CA LEU A 22 -2.38 12.71 -13.23
C LEU A 22 -1.46 12.97 -12.04
N GLU A 23 -1.48 14.19 -11.50
CA GLU A 23 -0.56 14.61 -10.44
C GLU A 23 -1.28 14.66 -9.08
N VAL A 24 -0.57 14.28 -8.02
CA VAL A 24 -1.03 14.41 -6.63
C VAL A 24 0.03 15.11 -5.79
N PHE A 25 -0.45 15.95 -4.86
CA PHE A 25 0.34 16.70 -3.91
C PHE A 25 -0.11 16.40 -2.47
N PRO A 26 0.81 16.38 -1.48
CA PRO A 26 2.26 16.57 -1.61
C PRO A 26 2.95 15.45 -2.39
N SER A 27 4.24 15.64 -2.72
CA SER A 27 5.07 14.55 -3.28
C SER A 27 5.09 13.37 -2.32
N MET A 28 5.10 12.17 -2.88
CA MET A 28 5.10 10.91 -2.13
C MET A 28 6.01 9.91 -2.84
N PHE A 29 6.56 8.98 -2.07
CA PHE A 29 7.37 7.86 -2.53
C PHE A 29 6.59 6.56 -2.33
N VAL A 30 6.44 5.76 -3.38
CA VAL A 30 5.68 4.50 -3.36
C VAL A 30 6.63 3.35 -3.56
N THR A 31 6.46 2.29 -2.77
CA THR A 31 7.30 1.08 -2.83
C THR A 31 6.53 -0.11 -3.38
N HIS A 32 5.33 -0.34 -2.85
CA HIS A 32 4.50 -1.48 -3.21
C HIS A 32 3.07 -1.05 -3.49
N GLN A 33 2.49 -1.67 -4.52
CA GLN A 33 1.06 -1.56 -4.82
C GLN A 33 0.35 -2.78 -4.24
N LEU A 34 -0.75 -2.57 -3.52
CA LEU A 34 -1.61 -3.63 -3.00
C LEU A 34 -2.46 -4.22 -4.13
N ASN A 35 -3.21 -3.35 -4.82
CA ASN A 35 -4.06 -3.71 -5.96
C ASN A 35 -4.41 -2.45 -6.77
N ALA A 36 -4.88 -2.63 -8.00
CA ALA A 36 -5.48 -1.57 -8.79
C ALA A 36 -6.63 -2.12 -9.64
N PHE A 37 -7.75 -1.40 -9.74
CA PHE A 37 -8.93 -1.85 -10.47
C PHE A 37 -9.78 -0.68 -10.97
N GLU A 38 -10.72 -0.95 -11.86
CA GLU A 38 -11.69 0.03 -12.36
C GLU A 38 -13.01 -0.08 -11.57
N ASN A 39 -13.52 1.07 -11.12
CA ASN A 39 -14.84 1.18 -10.50
C ASN A 39 -15.95 1.17 -11.56
N PRO A 40 -17.20 0.82 -11.19
CA PRO A 40 -18.34 0.87 -12.11
C PRO A 40 -18.61 2.26 -12.73
N ASP A 41 -18.18 3.34 -12.07
CA ASP A 41 -18.31 4.72 -12.58
C ASP A 41 -17.19 5.12 -13.57
N GLY A 42 -16.24 4.23 -13.83
CA GLY A 42 -15.09 4.44 -14.71
C GLY A 42 -13.91 5.16 -14.05
N THR A 43 -13.95 5.44 -12.74
CA THR A 43 -12.77 5.86 -12.00
C THR A 43 -11.85 4.67 -11.74
N LEU A 44 -10.55 4.92 -11.59
CA LEU A 44 -9.59 3.87 -11.26
C LEU A 44 -9.20 3.96 -9.79
N VAL A 45 -9.06 2.81 -9.14
CA VAL A 45 -8.55 2.67 -7.78
C VAL A 45 -7.13 2.13 -7.87
N ALA A 46 -6.24 2.69 -7.06
CA ALA A 46 -4.90 2.16 -6.83
C ALA A 46 -4.56 2.25 -5.33
N ASP A 47 -4.41 1.09 -4.70
CA ASP A 47 -4.08 0.99 -3.28
C ASP A 47 -2.58 0.73 -3.12
N MET A 48 -1.90 1.48 -2.26
CA MET A 48 -0.43 1.52 -2.21
C MET A 48 0.11 1.69 -0.79
N VAL A 49 1.33 1.19 -0.59
CA VAL A 49 2.21 1.55 0.54
C VAL A 49 3.02 2.78 0.13
N VAL A 50 2.86 3.86 0.91
CA VAL A 50 3.32 5.19 0.54
C VAL A 50 4.14 5.82 1.67
N TYR A 51 5.15 6.60 1.32
CA TYR A 51 5.99 7.37 2.23
C TYR A 51 6.03 8.83 1.81
N ASP A 52 6.28 9.74 2.74
CA ASP A 52 6.39 11.17 2.43
C ASP A 52 7.62 11.48 1.55
N SER A 53 8.68 10.68 1.68
CA SER A 53 9.87 10.73 0.82
C SER A 53 10.60 9.37 0.84
N HIS A 54 11.71 9.27 0.09
CA HIS A 54 12.60 8.11 0.14
C HIS A 54 13.46 8.06 1.42
N ASP A 55 13.38 9.05 2.31
CA ASP A 55 14.22 9.15 3.52
C ASP A 55 14.20 7.90 4.41
N PRO A 56 13.05 7.23 4.66
CA PRO A 56 13.03 6.03 5.48
C PRO A 56 13.94 4.92 4.96
N TYR A 57 14.03 4.77 3.64
CA TYR A 57 14.90 3.80 2.98
C TYR A 57 16.38 4.14 3.11
N VAL A 58 16.70 5.43 3.09
CA VAL A 58 18.08 5.92 3.23
C VAL A 58 18.54 5.93 4.68
N LYS A 59 17.63 5.92 5.67
CA LYS A 59 17.98 6.05 7.10
C LYS A 59 17.87 4.75 7.89
N TYR A 60 16.83 3.95 7.64
CA TYR A 60 16.43 2.90 8.58
C TYR A 60 16.67 1.47 8.07
N PHE A 61 16.99 1.28 6.79
CA PHE A 61 17.18 -0.06 6.20
C PHE A 61 18.61 -0.61 6.35
N TYR A 62 19.46 0.07 7.12
CA TYR A 62 20.80 -0.44 7.42
C TYR A 62 20.76 -1.49 8.54
N THR A 63 21.59 -2.52 8.41
CA THR A 63 21.73 -3.60 9.38
C THR A 63 22.01 -3.09 10.79
N ASP A 64 22.88 -2.09 10.93
CA ASP A 64 23.26 -1.55 12.24
C ASP A 64 22.09 -0.89 12.95
N PHE A 65 21.17 -0.26 12.20
CA PHE A 65 19.94 0.28 12.75
C PHE A 65 18.96 -0.85 13.08
N LEU A 66 18.66 -1.74 12.12
CA LEU A 66 17.63 -2.77 12.27
C LEU A 66 17.95 -3.81 13.37
N THR A 67 19.22 -4.02 13.69
CA THR A 67 19.64 -4.95 14.74
C THR A 67 19.66 -4.31 16.14
N THR A 68 19.56 -2.99 16.24
CA THR A 68 19.66 -2.26 17.53
C THR A 68 18.42 -1.43 17.85
N GLN A 69 17.57 -1.13 16.86
CA GLN A 69 16.42 -0.23 16.99
C GLN A 69 15.21 -0.79 16.23
N LEU A 70 14.03 -0.49 16.77
CA LEU A 70 12.77 -0.81 16.10
C LEU A 70 12.55 0.14 14.91
N TYR A 71 12.16 -0.42 13.76
CA TYR A 71 11.80 0.38 12.59
C TYR A 71 10.59 1.29 12.88
N PRO A 72 10.69 2.60 12.62
CA PRO A 72 9.63 3.55 12.97
C PRO A 72 8.43 3.48 12.02
N SER A 73 7.25 3.84 12.53
CA SER A 73 6.04 4.01 11.72
C SER A 73 6.21 5.18 10.74
N THR A 74 6.41 4.86 9.46
CA THR A 74 6.68 5.85 8.41
C THR A 74 5.88 5.61 7.14
N ALA A 75 5.32 4.41 6.95
CA ALA A 75 4.48 4.08 5.82
C ALA A 75 3.04 4.58 6.05
N ARG A 76 2.35 4.97 4.99
CA ARG A 76 0.92 5.25 4.92
C ARG A 76 0.30 4.22 3.98
N ILE A 77 -0.83 3.63 4.35
CA ILE A 77 -1.57 2.73 3.46
C ILE A 77 -2.71 3.54 2.84
N LEU A 78 -2.57 3.90 1.57
CA LEU A 78 -3.45 4.84 0.90
C LEU A 78 -4.20 4.19 -0.26
N ARG A 79 -5.45 4.60 -0.44
CA ARG A 79 -6.26 4.37 -1.64
C ARG A 79 -6.27 5.63 -2.47
N PHE A 80 -5.78 5.55 -3.70
CA PHE A 80 -5.90 6.61 -4.69
C PHE A 80 -7.08 6.34 -5.62
N THR A 81 -7.92 7.35 -5.82
CA THR A 81 -8.98 7.36 -6.84
C THR A 81 -8.58 8.30 -7.96
N LEU A 82 -8.44 7.75 -9.17
CA LEU A 82 -8.03 8.45 -10.38
C LEU A 82 -9.25 8.68 -11.28
N ASP A 83 -9.60 9.94 -11.49
CA ASP A 83 -10.58 10.37 -12.48
C ASP A 83 -9.83 10.88 -13.72
N THR A 84 -9.72 10.02 -14.72
CA THR A 84 -8.98 10.33 -15.97
C THR A 84 -9.71 11.35 -16.84
N LYS A 85 -11.04 11.43 -16.75
CA LYS A 85 -11.87 12.39 -17.51
C LYS A 85 -11.77 13.78 -16.89
N GLY A 86 -11.91 13.86 -15.57
CA GLY A 86 -11.77 15.10 -14.79
C GLY A 86 -10.33 15.52 -14.53
N SER A 87 -9.34 14.69 -14.89
CA SER A 87 -7.91 14.92 -14.61
C SER A 87 -7.61 15.16 -13.13
N ARG A 88 -8.22 14.35 -12.25
CA ARG A 88 -8.14 14.52 -10.80
C ARG A 88 -7.67 13.25 -10.09
N VAL A 89 -6.86 13.43 -9.05
CA VAL A 89 -6.48 12.38 -8.10
C VAL A 89 -6.99 12.77 -6.71
N MET A 90 -7.62 11.82 -6.03
CA MET A 90 -7.98 11.92 -4.62
C MET A 90 -7.35 10.74 -3.88
N TYR A 91 -7.10 10.88 -2.58
CA TYR A 91 -6.65 9.76 -1.77
C TYR A 91 -7.27 9.74 -0.37
N SER A 92 -7.34 8.55 0.21
CA SER A 92 -7.81 8.29 1.57
C SER A 92 -6.97 7.22 2.25
N TYR A 93 -6.93 7.21 3.58
CA TYR A 93 -6.27 6.15 4.34
C TYR A 93 -7.09 4.87 4.34
N LEU A 94 -6.42 3.72 4.29
CA LEU A 94 -7.00 2.38 4.43
C LEU A 94 -6.85 1.81 5.85
N VAL A 95 -6.15 2.51 6.72
CA VAL A 95 -5.96 2.17 8.14
C VAL A 95 -6.23 3.42 8.99
N PRO A 96 -6.62 3.27 10.27
CA PRO A 96 -7.00 4.42 11.10
C PRO A 96 -5.81 5.29 11.52
N GLN A 97 -4.60 4.72 11.54
CA GLN A 97 -3.38 5.47 11.84
C GLN A 97 -2.91 6.23 10.60
N GLU A 98 -2.40 7.45 10.80
CA GLU A 98 -1.78 8.21 9.71
C GLU A 98 -0.54 7.49 9.17
N THR A 99 0.27 6.91 10.06
CA THR A 99 1.45 6.13 9.70
C THR A 99 1.50 4.80 10.44
N ILE A 100 2.16 3.82 9.82
CA ILE A 100 2.36 2.46 10.33
C ILE A 100 3.76 1.96 9.99
N ALA A 101 4.28 1.06 10.80
CA ALA A 101 5.49 0.29 10.50
C ALA A 101 5.09 -1.00 9.79
N ALA A 102 4.52 -0.92 8.59
CA ALA A 102 4.07 -2.10 7.85
C ALA A 102 4.45 -2.02 6.37
N ASP A 103 4.78 -3.16 5.79
CA ASP A 103 5.11 -3.31 4.37
C ASP A 103 4.83 -4.75 3.88
N PHE A 104 5.30 -5.08 2.68
CA PHE A 104 5.13 -6.38 2.02
C PHE A 104 3.65 -6.76 1.84
N PRO A 105 2.89 -5.92 1.11
CA PRO A 105 1.47 -6.12 0.93
C PRO A 105 1.16 -7.31 0.04
N GLN A 106 0.16 -8.08 0.44
CA GLN A 106 -0.36 -9.22 -0.29
C GLN A 106 -1.89 -9.19 -0.29
N ILE A 107 -2.50 -9.74 -1.33
CA ILE A 107 -3.95 -9.88 -1.46
C ILE A 107 -4.28 -11.31 -1.89
N ASN A 108 -5.56 -11.67 -1.89
CA ASN A 108 -5.96 -12.85 -2.63
C ASN A 108 -5.80 -12.59 -4.14
N HIS A 109 -4.86 -13.29 -4.79
CA HIS A 109 -4.55 -13.11 -6.21
C HIS A 109 -5.74 -13.36 -7.16
N GLY A 110 -6.78 -14.08 -6.72
CA GLY A 110 -8.04 -14.19 -7.48
C GLY A 110 -8.78 -12.86 -7.68
N TYR A 111 -8.39 -11.80 -6.95
CA TYR A 111 -8.93 -10.45 -7.04
C TYR A 111 -7.96 -9.44 -7.65
N GLU A 112 -6.82 -9.87 -8.20
CA GLU A 112 -5.95 -8.97 -8.95
C GLU A 112 -6.71 -8.27 -10.07
N GLY A 113 -6.59 -6.94 -10.14
CA GLY A 113 -7.30 -6.16 -11.15
C GLY A 113 -8.79 -5.96 -10.86
N ARG A 114 -9.30 -6.43 -9.71
CA ARG A 114 -10.72 -6.41 -9.35
C ARG A 114 -10.93 -5.80 -7.96
N ALA A 115 -12.15 -5.32 -7.71
CA ALA A 115 -12.55 -4.89 -6.37
C ALA A 115 -12.37 -6.03 -5.35
N TYR A 116 -11.79 -5.70 -4.20
CA TYR A 116 -11.37 -6.65 -3.18
C TYR A 116 -11.59 -6.03 -1.79
N GLN A 117 -11.65 -6.88 -0.76
CA GLN A 117 -11.95 -6.44 0.60
C GLN A 117 -10.79 -6.61 1.57
N TRP A 118 -9.85 -7.52 1.30
CA TRP A 118 -8.84 -7.93 2.26
C TRP A 118 -7.44 -7.82 1.67
N ALA A 119 -6.57 -7.09 2.39
CA ALA A 119 -5.12 -7.10 2.19
C ALA A 119 -4.41 -7.61 3.45
N TYR A 120 -3.19 -8.08 3.26
CA TYR A 120 -2.32 -8.63 4.28
C TYR A 120 -0.99 -7.88 4.22
N LEU A 121 -0.44 -7.48 5.36
CA LEU A 121 0.85 -6.80 5.46
C LEU A 121 1.63 -7.40 6.63
N VAL A 122 2.95 -7.25 6.61
CA VAL A 122 3.79 -7.52 7.77
C VAL A 122 3.93 -6.23 8.58
N GLU A 123 3.46 -6.23 9.84
CA GLU A 123 3.65 -5.13 10.78
C GLU A 123 4.90 -5.39 11.64
N HIS A 124 5.74 -4.36 11.79
CA HIS A 124 7.10 -4.40 12.33
C HIS A 124 8.00 -5.42 11.60
N PRO A 125 8.18 -5.31 10.27
CA PRO A 125 8.76 -6.37 9.45
C PRO A 125 10.16 -6.85 9.84
N PHE A 126 10.92 -6.04 10.57
CA PHE A 126 12.29 -6.35 11.00
C PHE A 126 12.40 -6.72 12.49
N ALA A 127 11.29 -6.74 13.23
CA ALA A 127 11.26 -7.11 14.63
C ALA A 127 11.09 -8.63 14.81
N SER A 128 11.62 -9.17 15.90
CA SER A 128 11.49 -10.61 16.21
C SER A 128 10.08 -11.02 16.64
N ASP A 129 9.26 -10.08 17.07
CA ASP A 129 7.87 -10.26 17.52
C ASP A 129 6.85 -9.67 16.53
N ASN A 130 7.22 -9.64 15.25
CA ASN A 130 6.41 -9.06 14.20
C ASN A 130 5.07 -9.80 14.01
N THR A 131 4.16 -9.17 13.25
CA THR A 131 2.79 -9.69 13.10
C THR A 131 2.32 -9.62 11.66
N ILE A 132 1.41 -10.51 11.27
CA ILE A 132 0.67 -10.35 10.01
C ILE A 132 -0.61 -9.56 10.32
N LEU A 133 -0.73 -8.40 9.69
CA LEU A 133 -1.91 -7.55 9.74
C LEU A 133 -2.83 -7.90 8.56
N LYS A 134 -4.06 -8.31 8.84
CA LYS A 134 -5.14 -8.42 7.85
C LYS A 134 -6.00 -7.15 7.92
N ILE A 135 -5.97 -6.33 6.87
CA ILE A 135 -6.75 -5.10 6.78
C ILE A 135 -8.01 -5.29 5.94
N ASN A 136 -9.12 -4.71 6.40
CA ASN A 136 -10.32 -4.55 5.60
C ASN A 136 -10.24 -3.22 4.85
N VAL A 137 -10.08 -3.26 3.53
CA VAL A 137 -9.85 -2.03 2.72
C VAL A 137 -11.11 -1.20 2.50
N ASP A 138 -12.28 -1.70 2.92
CA ASP A 138 -13.54 -0.96 2.89
C ASP A 138 -13.86 -0.29 4.22
N ASP A 139 -13.08 -0.56 5.28
CA ASP A 139 -13.31 -0.05 6.63
C ASP A 139 -12.06 0.66 7.18
N PRO A 140 -11.89 1.96 6.85
CA PRO A 140 -10.72 2.73 7.28
C PRO A 140 -10.67 2.96 8.80
N SER A 141 -11.76 2.69 9.53
CA SER A 141 -11.73 2.71 11.00
C SER A 141 -10.88 1.58 11.59
N GLY A 142 -10.62 0.53 10.79
CA GLY A 142 -9.89 -0.65 11.20
C GLY A 142 -10.67 -1.55 12.17
N SER A 143 -11.98 -1.34 12.36
CA SER A 143 -12.80 -2.11 13.30
C SER A 143 -12.83 -3.61 12.99
N ARG A 144 -12.60 -3.96 11.72
CA ARG A 144 -12.53 -5.34 11.23
C ARG A 144 -11.12 -5.84 10.92
N ASN A 145 -10.09 -5.06 11.27
CA ASN A 145 -8.71 -5.49 11.09
C ASN A 145 -8.35 -6.57 12.11
N LEU A 146 -7.56 -7.55 11.67
CA LEU A 146 -7.09 -8.65 12.53
C LEU A 146 -5.57 -8.67 12.53
N LYS A 147 -5.00 -9.10 13.65
CA LYS A 147 -3.56 -9.35 13.78
C LYS A 147 -3.32 -10.81 14.09
N PHE A 148 -2.45 -11.44 13.32
CA PHE A 148 -1.91 -12.75 13.60
C PHE A 148 -0.51 -12.61 14.19
N LYS A 149 -0.29 -13.21 15.35
CA LYS A 149 1.01 -13.30 16.03
C LYS A 149 1.47 -14.74 16.02
N SER A 150 2.74 -14.97 15.69
CA SER A 150 3.38 -16.28 15.86
C SER A 150 3.95 -16.45 17.27
N ASP A 151 4.56 -17.61 17.50
CA ASP A 151 5.47 -17.80 18.61
C ASP A 151 6.54 -16.68 18.63
N PRO A 152 6.86 -16.08 19.78
CA PRO A 152 7.84 -14.98 19.88
C PRO A 152 9.27 -15.33 19.45
N SER A 153 9.60 -16.61 19.28
CA SER A 153 10.88 -17.07 18.75
C SER A 153 10.93 -17.10 17.21
N LEU A 154 9.80 -16.86 16.54
CA LEU A 154 9.67 -16.92 15.09
C LEU A 154 9.40 -15.53 14.50
N VAL A 155 10.02 -15.26 13.35
CA VAL A 155 9.80 -14.05 12.56
C VAL A 155 8.95 -14.39 11.34
N LEU A 156 7.85 -13.65 11.16
CA LEU A 156 6.95 -13.80 10.02
C LEU A 156 7.51 -13.03 8.82
N HIS A 157 7.41 -13.60 7.62
CA HIS A 157 7.79 -12.94 6.38
C HIS A 157 6.54 -12.57 5.55
N GLU A 158 6.75 -11.93 4.41
CA GLU A 158 5.72 -11.63 3.40
C GLU A 158 4.73 -12.80 3.23
N PRO A 159 3.43 -12.60 3.52
CA PRO A 159 2.46 -13.69 3.53
C PRO A 159 1.96 -14.00 2.12
N TYR A 160 2.27 -15.16 1.57
CA TYR A 160 1.76 -15.54 0.25
C TYR A 160 0.38 -16.19 0.33
N PHE A 161 -0.62 -15.63 -0.37
CA PHE A 161 -1.98 -16.15 -0.34
C PHE A 161 -2.16 -17.30 -1.36
N HIS A 162 -2.57 -18.47 -0.86
CA HIS A 162 -2.98 -19.60 -1.70
C HIS A 162 -4.41 -20.03 -1.33
N TRP A 163 -5.24 -20.26 -2.34
CA TRP A 163 -6.59 -20.80 -2.15
C TRP A 163 -6.53 -22.34 -2.20
N ILE A 164 -7.19 -23.00 -1.26
CA ILE A 164 -7.33 -24.47 -1.20
C ILE A 164 -8.75 -24.83 -1.63
#